data_AF-A0A7S9GG40-F1
#
_entry.id   AF-A0A7S9GG40-F1
#
_cell.length_a   1.000
_cell.length_b   1.000
_cell.length_c   1.000
_cell.angle_alpha   90.00
_cell.angle_beta   90.00
_cell.angle_gamma   90.00
#
_symmetry.space_group_name_H-M   'P 1'
#
loop_
_entity.id
_entity.type
_entity.pdbx_description
1 polymer ?
#
loop_
_entity_poly.entity_id
_entity_poly.type
_entity_poly.pdbx_seq_one_letter_code
_entity_poly.pdbx_strand_id
1 'polypeptide(L)'
;MNQIKSLLRGVAALLAGSLAASGAMAGFITTNEAKMDSIFSQAGFGANTIDIRFNAPLSYVRPTLVGIDSLAEWNQMTALAVPNAKTVSMFFTDSISWCGGTGSNIIGCADTPGNVLALDSDWAANPSFGGVLAAHELAHNLNLGHLSSTNNLMNPTIGSNNSFLSSAQISTLLQSPLIQFDGTRRYISITPIALIATAVPEPGSWLMMGLGLGALGVAARRGRCTAADPTVTR
;
A
#
# COMPACT_ATOMS: atom_id res chain seq x y z
N MET A 1 -0.34 12.97 59.51
CA MET A 1 -0.17 11.85 58.56
C MET A 1 -1.27 11.77 57.47
N ASN A 2 -1.94 12.87 57.07
CA ASN A 2 -3.03 12.81 56.08
C ASN A 2 -2.97 13.85 54.93
N GLN A 3 -1.94 14.70 54.85
CA GLN A 3 -1.87 15.77 53.83
C GLN A 3 -1.00 15.41 52.59
N ILE A 4 -0.25 14.31 52.61
CA ILE A 4 0.63 13.89 51.49
C ILE A 4 -0.12 13.06 50.43
N LYS A 5 -1.31 12.54 50.76
CA LYS A 5 -2.09 11.68 49.84
C LYS A 5 -2.92 12.45 48.80
N SER A 6 -3.02 13.78 48.91
CA SER A 6 -3.84 14.60 48.00
C SER A 6 -3.08 15.05 46.74
N LEU A 7 -1.75 15.28 46.82
CA LEU A 7 -0.95 15.67 45.66
C LEU A 7 -0.75 14.55 44.62
N LEU A 8 -0.85 13.28 45.04
CA LEU A 8 -0.72 12.13 44.14
C LEU A 8 -1.97 11.87 43.28
N ARG A 9 -3.10 12.53 43.58
CA ARG A 9 -4.32 12.42 42.77
C ARG A 9 -4.42 13.50 41.68
N GLY A 10 -3.58 14.53 41.72
CA GLY A 10 -3.60 15.64 40.76
C GLY A 10 -2.79 15.42 39.48
N VAL A 11 -1.89 14.43 39.43
CA VAL A 11 -1.00 14.20 38.27
C VAL A 11 -1.49 13.08 37.34
N ALA A 12 -2.35 12.19 37.82
CA ALA A 12 -2.87 11.07 37.02
C ALA A 12 -4.01 11.45 36.06
N ALA A 13 -4.60 12.65 36.20
CA ALA A 13 -5.77 13.07 35.43
C ALA A 13 -5.45 13.93 34.19
N LEU A 14 -4.17 14.10 33.82
CA LEU A 14 -3.75 14.85 32.63
C LEU A 14 -3.27 13.96 31.47
N LEU A 15 -3.42 12.64 31.57
CA LEU A 15 -2.92 11.66 30.59
C LEU A 15 -4.03 10.95 29.77
N ALA A 16 -5.30 11.32 29.94
CA ALA A 16 -6.43 10.66 29.27
C ALA A 16 -7.07 11.51 28.16
N GLY A 17 -6.29 12.38 27.52
CA GLY A 17 -6.77 13.34 26.52
C GLY A 17 -5.89 13.44 25.28
N SER A 18 -5.26 12.34 24.85
CA SER A 18 -4.61 12.31 23.53
C SER A 18 -5.63 11.85 22.50
N LEU A 19 -6.17 12.85 21.78
CA LEU A 19 -6.90 12.80 20.53
C LEU A 19 -6.79 11.47 19.76
N ALA A 20 -7.85 10.65 19.82
CA ALA A 20 -8.18 9.79 18.70
C ALA A 20 -8.87 10.66 17.65
N ALA A 21 -8.08 11.46 16.93
CA ALA A 21 -8.53 11.90 15.61
C ALA A 21 -8.62 10.62 14.78
N SER A 22 -9.83 10.18 14.46
CA SER A 22 -10.09 9.27 13.36
C SER A 22 -9.64 9.98 12.08
N GLY A 23 -8.33 9.98 11.86
CA GLY A 23 -7.76 10.37 10.58
C GLY A 23 -8.36 9.45 9.53
N ALA A 24 -8.71 10.01 8.37
CA ALA A 24 -8.76 9.22 7.14
C ALA A 24 -7.52 8.31 7.14
N MET A 25 -7.72 7.04 6.82
CA MET A 25 -6.58 6.15 6.71
C MET A 25 -5.64 6.75 5.64
N ALA A 26 -4.37 6.43 5.73
CA ALA A 26 -3.45 6.84 4.69
C ALA A 26 -3.45 5.71 3.66
N GLY A 27 -3.55 6.04 2.37
CA GLY A 27 -3.28 5.06 1.33
C GLY A 27 -1.91 4.42 1.61
N PHE A 28 -1.85 3.09 1.56
CA PHE A 28 -0.64 2.36 1.93
C PHE A 28 -0.29 1.32 0.86
N ILE A 29 1.00 1.16 0.64
CA ILE A 29 1.51 0.37 -0.48
C ILE A 29 1.54 -1.11 -0.08
N THR A 30 0.88 -1.95 -0.88
CA THR A 30 1.09 -3.40 -0.87
C THR A 30 1.50 -3.87 -2.26
N THR A 31 2.76 -4.28 -2.39
CA THR A 31 3.31 -4.81 -3.64
C THR A 31 3.10 -6.32 -3.69
N ASN A 32 2.10 -6.76 -4.45
CA ASN A 32 1.78 -8.18 -4.64
C ASN A 32 2.64 -8.85 -5.74
N GLU A 33 3.95 -8.57 -5.75
CA GLU A 33 4.88 -8.89 -6.84
C GLU A 33 4.82 -10.37 -7.25
N ALA A 34 5.03 -11.29 -6.31
CA ALA A 34 5.05 -12.72 -6.60
C ALA A 34 3.73 -13.25 -7.20
N LYS A 35 2.58 -12.70 -6.78
CA LYS A 35 1.27 -13.09 -7.33
C LYS A 35 1.08 -12.52 -8.73
N MET A 36 1.45 -11.25 -8.95
CA MET A 36 1.39 -10.63 -10.27
C MET A 36 2.33 -11.33 -11.25
N ASP A 37 3.57 -11.63 -10.85
CA ASP A 37 4.51 -12.43 -11.63
C ASP A 37 3.88 -13.75 -12.07
N SER A 38 3.30 -14.51 -11.13
CA SER A 38 2.69 -15.80 -11.45
C SER A 38 1.57 -15.72 -12.51
N ILE A 39 0.86 -14.59 -12.56
CA ILE A 39 -0.22 -14.32 -13.53
C ILE A 39 0.38 -13.97 -14.90
N PHE A 40 1.38 -13.08 -14.95
CA PHE A 40 2.03 -12.65 -16.19
C PHE A 40 3.18 -13.57 -16.65
N SER A 41 3.41 -14.67 -15.93
CA SER A 41 4.35 -15.74 -16.28
C SER A 41 3.67 -17.11 -16.42
N GLN A 42 2.35 -17.17 -16.53
CA GLN A 42 1.62 -18.42 -16.73
C GLN A 42 2.08 -19.13 -18.03
N ALA A 43 1.83 -20.44 -18.12
CA ALA A 43 2.32 -21.28 -19.24
C ALA A 43 1.94 -20.75 -20.64
N GLY A 44 0.80 -20.06 -20.78
CA GLY A 44 0.36 -19.45 -22.03
C GLY A 44 1.31 -18.38 -22.61
N PHE A 45 2.20 -17.81 -21.80
CA PHE A 45 3.23 -16.87 -22.28
C PHE A 45 4.40 -17.56 -22.99
N GLY A 46 4.58 -18.88 -22.81
CA GLY A 46 5.71 -19.62 -23.34
C GLY A 46 7.04 -18.98 -22.92
N ALA A 47 7.91 -18.68 -23.88
CA ALA A 47 9.20 -18.00 -23.64
C ALA A 47 9.07 -16.48 -23.40
N ASN A 48 7.86 -15.92 -23.52
CA ASN A 48 7.62 -14.47 -23.42
C ASN A 48 7.03 -14.07 -22.05
N THR A 49 7.39 -14.77 -20.98
CA THR A 49 6.97 -14.41 -19.62
C THR A 49 7.39 -13.00 -19.27
N ILE A 50 6.59 -12.32 -18.45
CA ILE A 50 6.81 -10.94 -18.03
C ILE A 50 7.11 -10.92 -16.53
N ASP A 51 8.18 -10.23 -16.19
CA ASP A 51 8.65 -9.98 -14.83
C ASP A 51 8.10 -8.64 -14.33
N ILE A 52 7.45 -8.64 -13.18
CA ILE A 52 6.91 -7.44 -12.53
C ILE A 52 7.99 -6.86 -11.64
N ARG A 53 8.34 -5.58 -11.87
CA ARG A 53 9.42 -4.92 -11.12
C ARG A 53 8.91 -3.65 -10.48
N PHE A 54 8.90 -3.63 -9.15
CA PHE A 54 8.60 -2.42 -8.41
C PHE A 54 9.84 -1.54 -8.26
N ASN A 55 9.72 -0.29 -8.68
CA ASN A 55 10.69 0.76 -8.40
C ASN A 55 10.58 1.20 -6.93
N ALA A 56 11.46 2.12 -6.52
CA ALA A 56 11.34 2.76 -5.21
C ALA A 56 9.95 3.42 -5.05
N PRO A 57 9.27 3.21 -3.91
CA PRO A 57 7.97 3.78 -3.66
C PRO A 57 8.02 5.31 -3.53
N LEU A 58 6.93 5.96 -3.90
CA LEU A 58 6.70 7.38 -3.63
C LEU A 58 5.52 7.55 -2.67
N SER A 59 5.52 8.66 -1.93
CA SER A 59 4.39 9.04 -1.09
C SER A 59 4.11 10.52 -1.25
N TYR A 60 2.84 10.88 -1.47
CA TYR A 60 2.40 12.26 -1.55
C TYR A 60 1.36 12.53 -0.47
N VAL A 61 1.59 13.60 0.29
CA VAL A 61 0.56 14.13 1.20
C VAL A 61 -0.47 14.87 0.38
N ARG A 62 -1.65 14.26 0.20
CA ARG A 62 -2.76 14.73 -0.62
C ARG A 62 -4.08 14.38 0.06
N PRO A 63 -4.51 15.16 1.07
CA PRO A 63 -5.74 14.89 1.81
C PRO A 63 -6.99 14.83 0.92
N THR A 64 -6.98 15.53 -0.20
CA THR A 64 -8.09 15.57 -1.17
C THR A 64 -8.06 14.43 -2.19
N LEU A 65 -7.05 13.55 -2.15
CA LEU A 65 -6.90 12.45 -3.12
C LEU A 65 -6.81 11.07 -2.43
N VAL A 66 -7.10 10.99 -1.13
CA VAL A 66 -7.21 9.69 -0.45
C VAL A 66 -8.49 8.96 -0.83
N GLY A 67 -9.51 9.67 -1.29
CA GLY A 67 -10.65 9.11 -2.02
C GLY A 67 -10.63 9.62 -3.46
N ILE A 68 -10.98 8.75 -4.41
CA ILE A 68 -11.15 9.12 -5.82
C ILE A 68 -12.61 8.89 -6.21
N ASP A 69 -13.41 9.95 -6.19
CA ASP A 69 -14.86 9.94 -6.43
C ASP A 69 -15.30 10.76 -7.65
N SER A 70 -14.37 11.46 -8.29
CA SER A 70 -14.66 12.32 -9.43
C SER A 70 -13.57 12.30 -10.51
N LEU A 71 -13.94 12.72 -11.71
CA LEU A 71 -13.00 12.96 -12.82
C LEU A 71 -11.93 14.01 -12.42
N ALA A 72 -12.30 14.99 -11.60
CA ALA A 72 -11.38 16.03 -11.17
C ALA A 72 -10.26 15.45 -10.29
N GLU A 73 -10.61 14.60 -9.33
CA GLU A 73 -9.63 13.91 -8.48
C GLU A 73 -8.79 12.90 -9.26
N TRP A 74 -9.41 12.14 -10.17
CA TRP A 74 -8.66 11.26 -11.08
C TRP A 74 -7.59 12.04 -11.86
N ASN A 75 -7.96 13.17 -12.47
CA ASN A 75 -7.03 14.02 -13.22
C ASN A 75 -5.93 14.63 -12.33
N GLN A 76 -6.26 15.01 -11.10
CA GLN A 76 -5.26 15.51 -10.14
C GLN A 76 -4.29 14.41 -9.71
N MET A 77 -4.78 13.19 -9.50
CA MET A 77 -3.96 12.03 -9.18
C MET A 77 -3.04 11.66 -10.35
N THR A 78 -3.58 11.55 -11.57
CA THR A 78 -2.78 11.17 -12.75
C THR A 78 -1.71 12.20 -13.08
N ALA A 79 -1.91 13.48 -12.73
CA ALA A 79 -0.88 14.51 -12.84
C ALA A 79 0.33 14.28 -11.90
N LEU A 80 0.21 13.41 -10.89
CA LEU A 80 1.31 12.99 -10.01
C LEU A 80 2.05 11.73 -10.51
N ALA A 81 1.61 11.17 -11.64
CA ALA A 81 2.22 9.98 -12.23
C ALA A 81 3.69 10.23 -12.58
N VAL A 82 4.50 9.16 -12.59
CA VAL A 82 5.89 9.29 -13.01
C VAL A 82 5.94 9.71 -14.49
N PRO A 83 6.82 10.65 -14.88
CA PRO A 83 6.85 11.21 -16.24
C PRO A 83 7.40 10.23 -17.30
N ASN A 84 7.68 8.98 -16.92
CA ASN A 84 8.15 7.94 -17.83
C ASN A 84 6.96 7.16 -18.40
N ALA A 85 6.67 7.37 -19.68
CA ALA A 85 5.58 6.69 -20.39
C ALA A 85 5.68 5.16 -20.44
N LYS A 86 6.84 4.56 -20.12
CA LYS A 86 7.03 3.10 -20.04
C LYS A 86 6.94 2.55 -18.62
N THR A 87 6.75 3.40 -17.62
CA THR A 87 6.60 3.00 -16.23
C THR A 87 5.15 3.20 -15.81
N VAL A 88 4.58 2.17 -15.20
CA VAL A 88 3.23 2.24 -14.64
C VAL A 88 3.27 2.97 -13.30
N SER A 89 2.40 3.95 -13.12
CA SER A 89 2.14 4.58 -11.82
C SER A 89 0.98 3.87 -11.16
N MET A 90 1.27 3.14 -10.08
CA MET A 90 0.30 2.39 -9.30
C MET A 90 -0.01 3.17 -8.02
N PHE A 91 -1.13 3.87 -8.01
CA PHE A 91 -1.59 4.65 -6.86
C PHE A 91 -2.32 3.76 -5.85
N PHE A 92 -2.12 4.05 -4.57
CA PHE A 92 -2.83 3.43 -3.46
C PHE A 92 -3.61 4.52 -2.71
N THR A 93 -4.93 4.34 -2.64
CA THR A 93 -5.88 5.27 -2.02
C THR A 93 -6.73 4.53 -0.98
N ASP A 94 -7.51 5.24 -0.18
CA ASP A 94 -8.43 4.65 0.81
C ASP A 94 -9.75 4.19 0.18
N SER A 95 -10.14 4.80 -0.95
CA SER A 95 -11.39 4.48 -1.61
C SER A 95 -11.39 4.95 -3.06
N ILE A 96 -12.16 4.23 -3.88
CA ILE A 96 -12.42 4.57 -5.26
C ILE A 96 -13.94 4.43 -5.48
N SER A 97 -14.56 5.45 -6.04
CA SER A 97 -15.96 5.42 -6.48
C SER A 97 -16.16 6.05 -7.86
N TRP A 98 -15.05 6.40 -8.52
CA TRP A 98 -15.02 6.85 -9.89
C TRP A 98 -14.02 6.06 -10.72
N CYS A 99 -14.48 5.56 -11.87
CA CYS A 99 -13.61 4.97 -12.90
C CYS A 99 -14.27 5.12 -14.27
N GLY A 100 -14.04 6.26 -14.95
CA GLY A 100 -14.77 6.62 -16.18
C GLY A 100 -16.24 7.00 -15.96
N GLY A 101 -16.72 6.92 -14.72
CA GLY A 101 -18.05 7.24 -14.24
C GLY A 101 -18.19 6.89 -12.76
N THR A 102 -19.22 7.41 -12.10
CA THR A 102 -19.48 7.09 -10.68
C THR A 102 -20.06 5.69 -10.55
N GLY A 103 -19.57 4.92 -9.59
CA GLY A 103 -20.06 3.58 -9.28
C GLY A 103 -19.79 3.18 -7.83
N SER A 104 -20.49 2.16 -7.36
CA SER A 104 -20.26 1.55 -6.05
C SER A 104 -19.38 0.31 -6.17
N ASN A 105 -18.65 0.00 -5.09
CA ASN A 105 -17.76 -1.16 -5.00
C ASN A 105 -16.64 -1.18 -6.05
N ILE A 106 -16.17 -0.01 -6.48
CA ILE A 106 -14.98 0.11 -7.32
C ILE A 106 -13.77 -0.03 -6.39
N ILE A 107 -12.97 -1.06 -6.60
CA ILE A 107 -11.80 -1.37 -5.74
C ILE A 107 -10.48 -1.17 -6.48
N GLY A 108 -10.55 -0.89 -7.77
CA GLY A 108 -9.44 -0.57 -8.65
C GLY A 108 -9.94 0.22 -9.86
N CYS A 109 -9.05 0.98 -10.47
CA CYS A 109 -9.30 1.67 -11.72
C CYS A 109 -8.00 1.85 -12.50
N ALA A 110 -8.09 1.82 -13.82
CA ALA A 110 -6.92 1.93 -14.69
C ALA A 110 -7.27 2.61 -16.02
N ASP A 111 -6.31 3.33 -16.58
CA ASP A 111 -6.36 3.72 -17.98
C ASP A 111 -6.43 2.49 -18.88
N THR A 112 -7.23 2.54 -19.95
CA THR A 112 -7.40 1.43 -20.91
C THR A 112 -7.29 1.92 -22.36
N PRO A 113 -6.11 1.80 -23.02
CA PRO A 113 -4.79 1.57 -22.43
C PRO A 113 -4.20 2.86 -21.84
N GLY A 114 -3.15 2.72 -21.04
CA GLY A 114 -2.38 3.82 -20.46
C GLY A 114 -1.43 3.30 -19.38
N ASN A 115 -0.77 4.18 -18.64
CA ASN A 115 0.24 3.81 -17.64
C ASN A 115 -0.12 4.24 -16.22
N VAL A 116 -1.37 4.59 -15.96
CA VAL A 116 -1.86 4.93 -14.62
C VAL A 116 -2.92 3.94 -14.18
N LEU A 117 -2.79 3.47 -12.94
CA LEU A 117 -3.83 2.73 -12.25
C LEU A 117 -3.88 3.14 -10.77
N ALA A 118 -5.02 2.95 -10.13
CA ALA A 118 -5.25 3.19 -8.72
C ALA A 118 -5.94 1.99 -8.09
N LEU A 119 -5.52 1.64 -6.88
CA LEU A 119 -6.06 0.55 -6.08
C LEU A 119 -6.54 1.09 -4.74
N ASP A 120 -7.67 0.57 -4.27
CA ASP A 120 -8.03 0.65 -2.86
C ASP A 120 -7.00 -0.13 -2.04
N SER A 121 -6.44 0.52 -1.02
CA SER A 121 -5.30 0.00 -0.25
C SER A 121 -5.67 -1.24 0.57
N ASP A 122 -6.87 -1.29 1.15
CA ASP A 122 -7.33 -2.43 1.95
C ASP A 122 -7.58 -3.64 1.06
N TRP A 123 -8.16 -3.43 -0.12
CA TRP A 123 -8.34 -4.49 -1.11
C TRP A 123 -7.02 -4.96 -1.72
N ALA A 124 -6.08 -4.06 -2.00
CA ALA A 124 -4.75 -4.41 -2.47
C ALA A 124 -3.94 -5.17 -1.40
N ALA A 125 -4.19 -4.90 -0.11
CA ALA A 125 -3.58 -5.60 1.00
C ALA A 125 -4.20 -6.97 1.30
N ASN A 126 -5.38 -7.26 0.72
CA ASN A 126 -6.07 -8.50 0.98
C ASN A 126 -5.27 -9.71 0.42
N PRO A 127 -4.91 -10.71 1.24
CA PRO A 127 -4.06 -11.82 0.81
C PRO A 127 -4.71 -12.71 -0.26
N SER A 128 -6.04 -12.73 -0.34
CA SER A 128 -6.79 -13.56 -1.29
C SER A 128 -7.02 -12.85 -2.63
N PHE A 129 -7.11 -11.52 -2.63
CA PHE A 129 -7.57 -10.74 -3.78
C PHE A 129 -6.57 -9.72 -4.29
N GLY A 130 -5.70 -9.18 -3.44
CA GLY A 130 -4.86 -8.02 -3.75
C GLY A 130 -3.96 -8.20 -4.96
N GLY A 131 -3.31 -9.36 -5.09
CA GLY A 131 -2.49 -9.66 -6.26
C GLY A 131 -3.28 -9.89 -7.55
N VAL A 132 -4.52 -10.40 -7.44
CA VAL A 132 -5.42 -10.52 -8.60
C VAL A 132 -5.93 -9.14 -9.02
N LEU A 133 -6.36 -8.32 -8.06
CA LEU A 133 -6.78 -6.94 -8.27
C LEU A 133 -5.67 -6.12 -8.96
N ALA A 134 -4.45 -6.12 -8.41
CA ALA A 134 -3.34 -5.39 -9.01
C ALA A 134 -3.01 -5.87 -10.43
N ALA A 135 -3.08 -7.19 -10.68
CA ALA A 135 -2.88 -7.73 -12.02
C ALA A 135 -4.03 -7.40 -12.98
N HIS A 136 -5.28 -7.36 -12.50
CA HIS A 136 -6.45 -6.97 -13.28
C HIS A 136 -6.32 -5.53 -13.79
N GLU A 137 -6.04 -4.59 -12.89
CA GLU A 137 -5.87 -3.18 -13.25
C GLU A 137 -4.64 -2.97 -14.15
N LEU A 138 -3.55 -3.70 -13.91
CA LEU A 138 -2.40 -3.66 -14.80
C LEU A 138 -2.76 -4.18 -16.20
N ALA A 139 -3.60 -5.20 -16.30
CA ALA A 139 -4.02 -5.74 -17.60
C ALA A 139 -4.91 -4.75 -18.39
N HIS A 140 -5.66 -3.86 -17.73
CA HIS A 140 -6.32 -2.71 -18.38
C HIS A 140 -5.32 -1.74 -19.00
N ASN A 141 -4.28 -1.35 -18.26
CA ASN A 141 -3.16 -0.54 -18.79
C ASN A 141 -2.51 -1.17 -20.03
N LEU A 142 -2.48 -2.51 -20.08
CA LEU A 142 -1.96 -3.31 -21.19
C LEU A 142 -3.02 -3.61 -22.28
N ASN A 143 -4.09 -2.81 -22.35
CA ASN A 143 -5.12 -2.82 -23.39
C ASN A 143 -6.11 -3.99 -23.36
N LEU A 144 -6.34 -4.61 -22.19
CA LEU A 144 -7.45 -5.57 -22.04
C LEU A 144 -8.71 -4.88 -21.53
N GLY A 145 -9.86 -5.24 -22.09
CA GLY A 145 -11.18 -4.91 -21.53
C GLY A 145 -11.72 -6.04 -20.66
N HIS A 146 -12.81 -5.75 -19.94
CA HIS A 146 -13.51 -6.75 -19.15
C HIS A 146 -14.00 -7.94 -20.00
N LEU A 147 -13.95 -9.12 -19.40
CA LEU A 147 -14.48 -10.36 -19.97
C LEU A 147 -15.19 -11.16 -18.86
N SER A 148 -16.52 -11.26 -18.96
CA SER A 148 -17.36 -11.98 -18.00
C SER A 148 -17.16 -13.51 -18.08
N SER A 149 -16.09 -14.00 -17.46
CA SER A 149 -15.74 -15.42 -17.40
C SER A 149 -15.13 -15.74 -16.04
N THR A 150 -15.65 -16.76 -15.35
CA THR A 150 -15.46 -17.01 -13.91
C THR A 150 -14.00 -17.03 -13.42
N ASN A 151 -13.06 -17.51 -14.23
CA ASN A 151 -11.64 -17.61 -13.83
C ASN A 151 -10.73 -16.64 -14.59
N ASN A 152 -11.30 -15.86 -15.52
CA ASN A 152 -10.49 -14.96 -16.33
C ASN A 152 -10.00 -13.78 -15.48
N LEU A 153 -8.76 -13.37 -15.68
CA LEU A 153 -8.19 -12.21 -15.00
C LEU A 153 -9.08 -10.98 -15.17
N MET A 154 -9.63 -10.77 -16.37
CA MET A 154 -10.44 -9.59 -16.71
C MET A 154 -11.92 -9.72 -16.32
N ASN A 155 -12.28 -10.66 -15.45
CA ASN A 155 -13.64 -10.70 -14.93
C ASN A 155 -13.93 -9.43 -14.10
N PRO A 156 -15.03 -8.70 -14.37
CA PRO A 156 -15.35 -7.46 -13.65
C PRO A 156 -15.62 -7.66 -12.15
N THR A 157 -15.83 -8.89 -11.70
CA THR A 157 -15.92 -9.24 -10.28
C THR A 157 -14.65 -9.99 -9.87
N ILE A 158 -13.87 -9.37 -8.99
CA ILE A 158 -12.63 -9.95 -8.47
C ILE A 158 -12.93 -11.17 -7.61
N GLY A 159 -12.30 -12.29 -7.97
CA GLY A 159 -12.29 -13.52 -7.19
C GLY A 159 -10.86 -14.03 -7.03
N SER A 160 -10.61 -14.83 -6.00
CA SER A 160 -9.26 -15.29 -5.65
C SER A 160 -8.60 -16.18 -6.72
N ASN A 161 -9.41 -16.75 -7.62
CA ASN A 161 -8.98 -17.62 -8.70
C ASN A 161 -9.03 -16.97 -10.09
N ASN A 162 -9.31 -15.65 -10.15
CA ASN A 162 -9.43 -14.91 -11.40
C ASN A 162 -8.02 -14.55 -11.91
N SER A 163 -7.26 -15.54 -12.36
CA SER A 163 -5.86 -15.37 -12.77
C SER A 163 -5.59 -15.79 -14.21
N PHE A 164 -6.57 -16.35 -14.90
CA PHE A 164 -6.36 -16.92 -16.23
C PHE A 164 -6.38 -15.83 -17.31
N LEU A 165 -5.34 -15.82 -18.15
CA LEU A 165 -5.33 -15.08 -19.42
C LEU A 165 -5.41 -16.04 -20.60
N SER A 166 -6.30 -15.77 -21.55
CA SER A 166 -6.37 -16.53 -22.81
C SER A 166 -5.20 -16.22 -23.74
N SER A 167 -4.95 -17.07 -24.73
CA SER A 167 -3.91 -16.83 -25.75
C SER A 167 -4.13 -15.51 -26.51
N ALA A 168 -5.39 -15.14 -26.79
CA ALA A 168 -5.74 -13.87 -27.42
C ALA A 168 -5.39 -12.68 -26.51
N GLN A 169 -5.73 -12.75 -25.22
CA GLN A 169 -5.37 -11.72 -24.25
C GLN A 169 -3.85 -11.59 -24.12
N ILE A 170 -3.11 -12.69 -24.00
CA ILE A 170 -1.65 -12.67 -23.94
C ILE A 170 -1.04 -12.01 -25.19
N SER A 171 -1.57 -12.32 -26.38
CA SER A 171 -1.13 -11.69 -27.63
C SER A 171 -1.35 -10.17 -27.61
N THR A 172 -2.48 -9.70 -27.08
CA THR A 172 -2.74 -8.27 -26.89
C THR A 172 -1.78 -7.65 -25.88
N LEU A 173 -1.58 -8.29 -24.72
CA LEU A 173 -0.65 -7.81 -23.69
C LEU A 173 0.75 -7.59 -24.27
N LEU A 174 1.27 -8.58 -25.00
CA LEU A 174 2.63 -8.57 -25.57
C LEU A 174 2.86 -7.48 -26.64
N GLN A 175 1.81 -6.81 -27.12
CA GLN A 175 1.91 -5.66 -28.02
C GLN A 175 2.05 -4.33 -27.26
N SER A 176 1.89 -4.33 -25.94
CA SER A 176 1.94 -3.10 -25.15
C SER A 176 3.34 -2.48 -25.10
N PRO A 177 3.47 -1.15 -25.29
CA PRO A 177 4.74 -0.44 -25.15
C PRO A 177 5.25 -0.38 -23.70
N LEU A 178 4.43 -0.76 -22.71
CA LEU A 178 4.81 -0.85 -21.30
C LEU A 178 5.66 -2.09 -21.00
N ILE A 179 5.57 -3.12 -21.85
CA ILE A 179 6.41 -4.30 -21.73
C ILE A 179 7.77 -3.99 -22.35
N GLN A 180 8.78 -3.99 -21.50
CA GLN A 180 10.16 -3.70 -21.85
C GLN A 180 10.97 -4.99 -21.92
N PHE A 181 12.18 -4.92 -22.48
CA PHE A 181 13.11 -6.04 -22.54
C PHE A 181 14.50 -5.56 -22.11
N ASP A 182 15.09 -6.24 -21.14
CA ASP A 182 16.39 -5.87 -20.56
C ASP A 182 17.58 -6.62 -21.19
N GLY A 183 17.34 -7.37 -22.26
CA GLY A 183 18.33 -8.27 -22.87
C GLY A 183 18.19 -9.72 -22.43
N THR A 184 17.46 -9.99 -21.34
CA THR A 184 17.25 -11.35 -20.80
C THR A 184 15.78 -11.72 -20.73
N ARG A 185 14.94 -10.86 -20.13
CA ARG A 185 13.53 -11.13 -19.88
C ARG A 185 12.68 -9.92 -20.22
N ARG A 186 11.41 -10.17 -20.53
CA ARG A 186 10.42 -9.09 -20.61
C ARG A 186 10.05 -8.67 -19.20
N TYR A 187 9.81 -7.38 -19.02
CA TYR A 187 9.43 -6.85 -17.72
C TYR A 187 8.51 -5.64 -17.84
N ILE A 188 7.78 -5.36 -16.75
CA ILE A 188 7.04 -4.11 -16.55
C ILE A 188 7.61 -3.43 -15.32
N SER A 189 7.98 -2.16 -15.48
CA SER A 189 8.42 -1.30 -14.38
C SER A 189 7.21 -0.59 -13.80
N ILE A 190 7.03 -0.69 -12.48
CA ILE A 190 5.91 -0.11 -11.75
C ILE A 190 6.46 0.77 -10.63
N THR A 191 6.02 2.02 -10.54
CA THR A 191 6.28 2.86 -9.37
C THR A 191 5.04 2.85 -8.48
N PRO A 192 5.12 2.26 -7.27
CA PRO A 192 4.02 2.32 -6.32
C PRO A 192 3.98 3.69 -5.63
N ILE A 193 2.80 4.28 -5.52
CA ILE A 193 2.59 5.65 -5.03
C ILE A 193 1.49 5.67 -3.96
N ALA A 194 1.83 6.00 -2.72
CA ALA A 194 0.85 6.20 -1.66
C ALA A 194 0.30 7.64 -1.67
N LEU A 195 -1.02 7.79 -1.63
CA LEU A 195 -1.68 9.07 -1.35
C LEU A 195 -2.13 9.09 0.11
N ILE A 196 -1.53 9.98 0.90
CA ILE A 196 -1.72 9.99 2.36
C ILE A 196 -2.40 11.27 2.83
N ALA A 197 -3.32 11.15 3.80
CA ALA A 197 -4.12 12.27 4.28
C ALA A 197 -3.31 13.29 5.08
N THR A 198 -2.31 12.82 5.82
CA THR A 198 -1.41 13.68 6.60
C THR A 198 0.02 13.16 6.44
N ALA A 199 1.00 14.06 6.52
CA ALA A 199 2.37 13.62 6.77
C ALA A 199 2.35 12.87 8.09
N VAL A 200 2.70 11.58 8.13
CA VAL A 200 2.75 10.79 9.35
C VAL A 200 3.58 11.56 10.37
N PRO A 201 2.96 12.13 11.42
CA PRO A 201 3.74 12.81 12.43
C PRO A 201 4.50 11.71 13.18
N GLU A 202 5.80 11.85 13.38
CA GLU A 202 6.55 10.95 14.24
C GLU A 202 6.38 11.15 15.79
N PRO A 203 5.40 11.86 16.41
CA PRO A 203 5.35 11.96 17.88
C PRO A 203 5.32 10.61 18.60
N GLY A 204 4.72 9.58 18.01
CA GLY A 204 4.56 8.27 18.63
C GLY A 204 5.87 7.50 18.78
N SER A 205 6.73 7.48 17.77
CA SER A 205 7.97 6.71 17.77
C SER A 205 8.98 7.28 18.76
N TRP A 206 9.10 8.61 18.85
CA TRP A 206 9.95 9.28 19.82
C TRP A 206 9.42 9.14 21.25
N LEU A 207 8.09 9.17 21.45
CA LEU A 207 7.48 8.92 22.75
C LEU A 207 7.69 7.46 23.18
N MET A 208 7.49 6.48 22.30
CA MET A 208 7.70 5.06 22.60
C MET A 208 9.19 4.75 22.84
N MET A 209 10.08 5.34 22.06
CA MET A 209 11.52 5.24 22.28
C MET A 209 11.93 5.91 23.60
N GLY A 210 11.38 7.08 23.92
CA GLY A 210 11.60 7.79 25.19
C GLY A 210 11.09 7.01 26.40
N LEU A 211 9.91 6.40 26.29
CA LEU A 211 9.35 5.52 27.32
C LEU A 211 10.19 4.25 27.51
N GLY A 212 10.64 3.62 26.42
CA GLY A 212 11.51 2.45 26.46
C GLY A 212 12.87 2.75 27.12
N LEU A 213 13.53 3.82 26.69
CA LEU A 213 14.80 4.26 27.28
C LEU A 213 14.64 4.69 28.75
N GLY A 214 13.55 5.37 29.09
CA GLY A 214 13.23 5.74 30.47
C GLY A 214 13.02 4.54 31.38
N ALA A 215 12.28 3.52 30.92
CA ALA A 215 12.05 2.28 31.66
C ALA A 215 13.36 1.51 31.91
N LEU A 216 14.22 1.41 30.89
CA LEU A 216 15.55 0.79 31.00
C LEU A 216 16.44 1.54 32.00
N GLY A 217 16.42 2.88 31.98
CA GLY A 217 17.16 3.71 32.94
C GLY A 217 16.72 3.48 34.40
N VAL A 218 15.42 3.36 34.65
CA VAL A 218 14.86 3.06 35.98
C VAL A 218 15.25 1.65 36.44
N ALA A 219 15.18 0.66 35.55
CA ALA A 219 15.58 -0.72 35.85
C ALA A 219 17.08 -0.82 36.18
N ALA A 220 17.95 -0.18 35.39
CA ALA A 220 19.39 -0.15 35.62
C ALA A 220 19.79 0.61 36.90
N ARG A 221 18.98 1.58 37.35
CA ARG A 221 19.19 2.25 38.65
C ARG A 221 18.78 1.35 39.81
N ARG A 222 17.69 0.59 39.69
CA ARG A 222 17.23 -0.35 40.73
C ARG A 222 18.18 -1.51 40.96
N GLY A 223 18.77 -2.08 39.89
CA GLY A 223 19.76 -3.17 40.00
C GLY A 223 21.09 -2.77 40.65
N ARG A 224 21.44 -1.48 40.65
CA ARG A 224 22.64 -0.96 41.32
C ARG A 224 22.48 -0.74 42.82
N CYS A 225 21.24 -0.53 43.30
CA CYS A 225 20.98 -0.41 44.74
C CYS A 225 20.92 -1.77 45.46
N THR A 226 20.82 -2.89 44.73
CA THR A 226 20.84 -4.25 45.29
C THR A 226 22.24 -4.87 45.33
N ALA A 227 23.26 -4.22 44.78
CA ALA A 227 24.63 -4.75 44.67
C ALA A 227 25.63 -4.13 45.67
N ALA A 228 25.16 -3.55 46.77
CA ALA A 228 26.00 -3.05 47.85
C ALA A 228 25.77 -3.86 49.13
N ASP A 229 26.34 -5.07 49.18
CA ASP A 229 26.85 -5.63 50.42
C ASP A 229 28.07 -6.54 50.15
N PRO A 230 29.30 -6.00 50.22
CA PRO A 230 30.47 -6.80 50.46
C PRO A 230 30.78 -6.80 51.96
N THR A 231 30.59 -7.96 52.56
CA THR A 231 31.07 -8.36 53.88
C THR A 231 32.51 -7.90 54.15
N VAL A 232 32.71 -7.07 55.17
CA VAL A 232 33.99 -6.94 55.90
C VAL A 232 33.69 -6.73 57.38
N THR A 233 33.86 -7.77 58.20
CA THR A 233 34.49 -7.66 59.53
C THR A 233 34.93 -9.04 60.02
N ARG A 234 36.26 -9.14 60.18
CA ARG A 234 37.10 -9.96 61.08
C ARG A 234 36.53 -11.22 61.72
#